data_AF-A0A3D5WBR9-F1
#
_entry.id   AF-A0A3D5WBR9-F1
#
_cell.length_a   1.000
_cell.length_b   1.000
_cell.length_c   1.000
_cell.angle_alpha   90.00
_cell.angle_beta   90.00
_cell.angle_gamma   90.00
#
_symmetry.space_group_name_H-M   'P 1'
#
loop_
_entity.id
_entity.type
_entity.pdbx_description
1 polymer ?
#
loop_
_entity_poly.entity_id
_entity_poly.type
_entity_poly.pdbx_seq_one_letter_code
_entity_poly.pdbx_strand_id
1 'polypeptide(L)'
;MVTEELQRKGRRRRWLIDYPRGIPVLIFVLVTAITVLSVFSIERGEVERDAADVSRKAQAMTSAIERRAYTSSAYLRAGAALFSTQADVTPAVFPRFVSELTLDSNYRGAEGIGWAPVVAANQLRSFEGRLNAERISDKMVRPTLQEQPREILTPILYMQPDTARNRRALGYDMYSQPVRRTAMDLAAANDRPTASGPVVLVQEGGG
;
A
#
# COMPACT_ATOMS: atom_id res chain seq x y z
N MET A 1 10.06 -4.36 -79.08
CA MET A 1 10.05 -4.50 -77.60
C MET A 1 11.45 -4.75 -77.01
N VAL A 2 12.32 -5.57 -77.62
CA VAL A 2 13.68 -5.85 -77.09
C VAL A 2 14.65 -4.65 -77.18
N THR A 3 14.44 -3.74 -78.13
CA THR A 3 15.32 -2.59 -78.39
C THR A 3 15.14 -1.42 -77.40
N GLU A 4 13.95 -1.22 -76.83
CA GLU A 4 13.70 -0.16 -75.83
C GLU A 4 14.33 -0.50 -74.47
N GLU A 5 14.31 -1.77 -74.05
CA GLU A 5 14.95 -2.21 -72.80
C GLU A 5 16.48 -2.04 -72.84
N LEU A 6 17.10 -2.33 -73.98
CA LEU A 6 18.54 -2.19 -74.17
C LEU A 6 18.97 -0.70 -74.17
N GLN A 7 18.18 0.18 -74.77
CA GLN A 7 18.43 1.63 -74.70
C GLN A 7 18.24 2.20 -73.28
N ARG A 8 17.24 1.71 -72.53
CA ARG A 8 16.98 2.14 -71.14
C ARG A 8 18.11 1.70 -70.19
N LYS A 9 18.69 0.51 -70.40
CA LYS A 9 19.90 0.03 -69.70
C LYS A 9 21.14 0.86 -70.06
N GLY A 10 21.35 1.17 -71.34
CA GLY A 10 22.48 2.00 -71.79
C GLY A 10 22.43 3.45 -71.28
N ARG A 11 21.23 4.06 -71.22
CA ARG A 11 21.04 5.43 -70.71
C ARG A 11 21.24 5.52 -69.19
N ARG A 12 20.79 4.51 -68.43
CA ARG A 12 21.10 4.40 -66.99
C ARG A 12 22.60 4.22 -66.72
N ARG A 13 23.29 3.45 -67.58
CA ARG A 13 24.74 3.20 -67.44
C ARG A 13 25.60 4.40 -67.85
N ARG A 14 25.18 5.19 -68.85
CA ARG A 14 25.85 6.45 -69.23
C ARG A 14 25.75 7.53 -68.15
N TRP A 15 24.58 7.69 -67.53
CA TRP A 15 24.39 8.69 -66.46
C TRP A 15 25.28 8.44 -65.23
N LEU A 16 25.58 7.16 -64.93
CA LEU A 16 26.52 6.76 -63.87
C LEU A 16 27.99 7.09 -64.19
N ILE A 17 28.34 7.28 -65.46
CA ILE A 17 29.69 7.63 -65.94
C ILE A 17 29.83 9.14 -66.12
N ASP A 18 28.76 9.82 -66.57
CA ASP A 18 28.76 11.27 -66.83
C ASP A 18 28.72 12.13 -65.53
N TYR A 19 28.22 11.57 -64.43
CA TYR A 19 28.17 12.24 -63.11
C TYR A 19 28.85 11.39 -62.01
N PRO A 20 30.20 11.28 -62.00
CA PRO A 20 30.93 10.47 -61.02
C PRO A 20 30.69 10.92 -59.56
N ARG A 21 30.23 12.16 -59.36
CA ARG A 21 29.88 12.72 -58.04
C ARG A 21 28.40 12.51 -57.64
N GLY A 22 27.53 12.09 -58.56
CA GLY A 22 26.09 11.93 -58.31
C GLY A 22 25.74 10.68 -57.51
N ILE A 23 26.44 9.56 -57.73
CA ILE A 23 26.21 8.30 -57.01
C ILE A 23 26.53 8.45 -55.50
N PRO A 24 27.69 9.00 -55.09
CA PRO A 24 27.97 9.21 -53.67
C PRO A 24 26.95 10.12 -52.98
N VAL A 25 26.48 11.18 -53.67
CA VAL A 25 25.44 12.08 -53.14
C VAL A 25 24.11 11.36 -52.98
N LEU A 26 23.71 10.54 -53.95
CA LEU A 26 22.47 9.76 -53.85
C LEU A 26 22.52 8.78 -52.66
N ILE A 27 23.65 8.06 -52.50
CA ILE A 27 23.85 7.15 -51.37
C ILE A 27 23.79 7.93 -50.06
N PHE A 28 24.47 9.08 -49.97
CA PHE A 28 24.46 9.93 -48.79
C PHE A 28 23.04 10.40 -48.42
N VAL A 29 22.25 10.84 -49.40
CA VAL A 29 20.86 11.24 -49.18
C VAL A 29 19.99 10.07 -48.72
N LEU A 30 20.14 8.89 -49.32
CA LEU A 30 19.39 7.70 -48.92
C LEU A 30 19.74 7.26 -47.49
N VAL A 31 21.02 7.20 -47.14
CA VAL A 31 21.45 6.86 -45.78
C VAL A 31 20.94 7.90 -44.79
N THR A 32 21.05 9.19 -45.10
CA THR A 32 20.53 10.27 -44.24
C THR A 32 19.02 10.14 -44.05
N ALA A 33 18.26 9.89 -45.11
CA ALA A 33 16.81 9.72 -45.03
C ALA A 33 16.42 8.50 -44.16
N ILE A 34 17.11 7.37 -44.31
CA ILE A 34 16.90 6.18 -43.48
C ILE A 34 17.23 6.47 -42.01
N THR A 35 18.33 7.16 -41.74
CA THR A 35 18.74 7.54 -40.38
C THR A 35 17.69 8.45 -39.75
N VAL A 36 17.24 9.49 -40.46
CA VAL A 36 16.21 10.42 -39.95
C VAL A 36 14.91 9.69 -39.65
N LEU A 37 14.43 8.85 -40.57
CA LEU A 37 13.21 8.04 -40.35
C LEU A 37 13.37 7.09 -39.17
N SER A 38 14.54 6.47 -39.02
CA SER A 38 14.85 5.58 -37.90
C SER A 38 14.81 6.33 -36.57
N VAL A 39 15.46 7.50 -36.48
CA VAL A 39 15.45 8.34 -35.27
C VAL A 39 14.03 8.73 -34.89
N PHE A 40 13.24 9.26 -35.83
CA PHE A 40 11.85 9.62 -35.57
C PHE A 40 10.98 8.43 -35.14
N SER A 41 11.21 7.25 -35.73
CA SER A 41 10.46 6.05 -35.36
C SER A 41 10.86 5.49 -33.99
N ILE A 42 12.14 5.59 -33.63
CA ILE A 42 12.66 5.15 -32.33
C ILE A 42 12.16 6.07 -31.23
N GLU A 43 12.30 7.39 -31.40
CA GLU A 43 11.91 8.38 -30.40
C GLU A 43 10.40 8.28 -30.08
N ARG A 44 9.55 8.14 -31.10
CA ARG A 44 8.11 7.91 -30.89
C ARG A 44 7.83 6.61 -30.15
N GLY A 45 8.54 5.54 -30.49
CA GLY A 45 8.40 4.24 -29.83
C GLY A 45 8.90 4.24 -28.38
N GLU A 46 9.94 5.02 -28.07
CA GLU A 46 10.48 5.17 -26.71
C GLU A 46 9.51 5.91 -25.80
N VAL A 47 8.93 7.03 -26.25
CA VAL A 47 7.95 7.80 -25.47
C VAL A 47 6.71 6.95 -25.14
N GLU A 48 6.17 6.20 -26.11
CA GLU A 48 5.04 5.31 -25.87
C GLU A 48 5.39 4.17 -24.90
N ARG A 49 6.60 3.60 -25.02
CA ARG A 49 7.08 2.54 -24.13
C ARG A 49 7.26 3.05 -22.71
N ASP A 50 7.87 4.21 -22.52
CA ASP A 50 8.09 4.83 -21.21
C ASP A 50 6.75 5.14 -20.53
N ALA A 51 5.79 5.72 -21.25
CA ALA A 51 4.45 5.97 -20.74
C ALA A 51 3.74 4.66 -20.34
N ALA A 52 3.86 3.61 -21.16
CA ALA A 52 3.29 2.31 -20.87
C ALA A 52 3.98 1.64 -19.66
N ASP A 53 5.28 1.81 -19.48
CA ASP A 53 6.03 1.31 -18.32
C ASP A 53 5.63 2.02 -17.02
N VAL A 54 5.49 3.34 -17.05
CA VAL A 54 4.98 4.11 -15.91
C VAL A 54 3.57 3.65 -15.56
N SER A 55 2.69 3.49 -16.54
CA SER A 55 1.33 3.02 -16.33
C SER A 55 1.28 1.61 -15.73
N ARG A 56 2.07 0.66 -16.27
CA ARG A 56 2.19 -0.70 -15.72
C ARG A 56 2.66 -0.70 -14.27
N LYS A 57 3.68 0.09 -13.94
CA LYS A 57 4.21 0.20 -12.57
C LYS A 57 3.18 0.81 -11.63
N ALA A 58 2.50 1.88 -12.05
CA ALA A 58 1.43 2.50 -11.26
C ALA A 58 0.29 1.50 -11.00
N GLN A 59 -0.15 0.75 -12.01
CA GLN A 59 -1.21 -0.25 -11.86
C GLN A 59 -0.79 -1.40 -10.93
N ALA A 60 0.45 -1.87 -11.02
CA ALA A 60 1.00 -2.88 -10.11
C ALA A 60 1.03 -2.37 -8.66
N MET A 61 1.43 -1.11 -8.44
CA MET A 61 1.42 -0.48 -7.12
C MET A 61 0.01 -0.33 -6.56
N THR A 62 -0.95 0.17 -7.36
CA THR A 62 -2.36 0.28 -6.96
C THR A 62 -2.92 -1.07 -6.57
N SER A 63 -2.70 -2.10 -7.40
CA SER A 63 -3.17 -3.47 -7.12
C SER A 63 -2.58 -4.04 -5.84
N ALA A 64 -1.32 -3.73 -5.53
CA ALA A 64 -0.68 -4.14 -4.29
C ALA A 64 -1.29 -3.45 -3.06
N ILE A 65 -1.58 -2.14 -3.16
CA ILE A 65 -2.24 -1.38 -2.08
C ILE A 65 -3.65 -1.90 -1.84
N GLU A 66 -4.43 -2.10 -2.91
CA GLU A 66 -5.79 -2.64 -2.81
C GLU A 66 -5.80 -4.03 -2.17
N ARG A 67 -4.95 -4.95 -2.65
CA ARG A 67 -4.83 -6.29 -2.08
C ARG A 67 -4.54 -6.22 -0.58
N ARG A 68 -3.63 -5.34 -0.16
CA ARG A 68 -3.31 -5.13 1.24
C ARG A 68 -4.50 -4.59 2.05
N ALA A 69 -5.24 -3.62 1.51
CA ALA A 69 -6.44 -3.09 2.16
C ALA A 69 -7.53 -4.17 2.33
N TYR A 70 -7.73 -5.01 1.30
CA TYR A 70 -8.64 -6.15 1.37
C TYR A 70 -8.22 -7.17 2.43
N THR A 71 -6.92 -7.53 2.49
CA THR A 71 -6.40 -8.46 3.51
C THR A 71 -6.62 -7.92 4.92
N SER A 72 -6.27 -6.65 5.18
CA SER A 72 -6.51 -6.02 6.49
C SER A 72 -8.00 -6.02 6.86
N SER A 73 -8.87 -5.73 5.89
CA SER A 73 -10.33 -5.71 6.10
C SER A 73 -10.86 -7.10 6.44
N ALA A 74 -10.36 -8.16 5.78
CA ALA A 74 -10.73 -9.53 6.06
C ALA A 74 -10.32 -9.95 7.48
N TYR A 75 -9.13 -9.57 7.94
CA TYR A 75 -8.67 -9.85 9.29
C TYR A 75 -9.47 -9.12 10.36
N LEU A 76 -9.81 -7.85 10.13
CA LEU A 76 -10.67 -7.09 11.05
C LEU A 76 -12.07 -7.70 11.15
N ARG A 77 -12.64 -8.18 10.04
CA ARG A 77 -13.93 -8.90 10.05
C ARG A 77 -13.84 -10.23 10.80
N ALA A 78 -12.78 -11.01 10.56
CA ALA A 78 -12.56 -12.26 11.28
C ALA A 78 -12.38 -12.01 12.79
N GLY A 79 -11.66 -10.95 13.17
CA GLY A 79 -11.49 -10.53 14.56
C GLY A 79 -12.82 -10.13 15.18
N ALA A 80 -13.62 -9.29 14.50
CA ALA A 80 -14.95 -8.93 14.96
C ALA A 80 -15.84 -10.17 15.18
N ALA A 81 -15.78 -11.15 14.27
CA ALA A 81 -16.51 -12.41 14.42
C ALA A 81 -16.07 -13.20 15.67
N LEU A 82 -14.76 -13.30 15.93
CA LEU A 82 -14.24 -13.94 17.15
C LEU A 82 -14.81 -13.29 18.41
N PHE A 83 -14.69 -11.97 18.53
CA PHE A 83 -15.17 -11.24 19.71
C PHE A 83 -16.70 -11.20 19.83
N SER A 84 -17.44 -11.35 18.72
CA SER A 84 -18.91 -11.43 18.75
C SER A 84 -19.45 -12.80 19.20
N THR A 85 -18.65 -13.86 19.03
CA THR A 85 -19.08 -15.24 19.28
C THR A 85 -18.57 -15.80 20.61
N GLN A 86 -17.47 -15.25 21.13
CA GLN A 86 -16.83 -15.73 22.35
C GLN A 86 -17.13 -14.79 23.52
N ALA A 87 -17.66 -15.34 24.62
CA ALA A 87 -18.03 -14.56 25.80
C ALA A 87 -16.81 -13.93 26.52
N ASP A 88 -15.65 -14.57 26.43
CA ASP A 88 -14.39 -14.04 26.94
C ASP A 88 -13.24 -14.48 26.04
N VAL A 89 -12.44 -13.50 25.57
CA VAL A 89 -11.25 -13.76 24.77
C VAL A 89 -10.06 -13.55 25.68
N THR A 90 -9.49 -14.65 26.16
CA THR A 90 -8.38 -14.61 27.12
C THR A 90 -7.09 -14.10 26.46
N PRO A 91 -6.11 -13.63 27.27
CA PRO A 91 -4.80 -13.22 26.76
C PRO A 91 -4.05 -14.30 25.97
N ALA A 92 -4.38 -15.59 26.16
CA ALA A 92 -3.81 -16.70 25.40
C ALA A 92 -4.52 -16.97 24.05
N VAL A 93 -5.80 -16.61 23.93
CA VAL A 93 -6.59 -16.86 22.70
C VAL A 93 -6.23 -15.86 21.61
N PHE A 94 -6.13 -14.57 21.94
CA PHE A 94 -5.87 -13.53 20.94
C PHE A 94 -4.54 -13.69 20.18
N PRO A 95 -3.39 -13.97 20.83
CA PRO A 95 -2.13 -14.21 20.14
C PRO A 95 -2.20 -15.40 19.18
N ARG A 96 -2.85 -16.49 19.62
CA ARG A 96 -3.05 -17.69 18.78
C ARG A 96 -3.92 -17.37 17.57
N PHE A 97 -5.03 -16.65 17.77
CA PHE A 97 -5.88 -16.20 16.67
C PHE A 97 -5.11 -15.36 15.64
N VAL A 98 -4.34 -14.37 16.10
CA VAL A 98 -3.56 -13.52 15.20
C VAL A 98 -2.47 -14.34 14.48
N SER A 99 -1.79 -15.26 15.18
CA SER A 99 -0.79 -16.11 14.53
C SER A 99 -1.41 -16.91 13.39
N GLU A 100 -2.56 -17.56 13.63
CA GLU A 100 -3.27 -18.36 12.63
C GLU A 100 -3.72 -17.53 11.41
N LEU A 101 -4.20 -16.29 11.62
CA LEU A 101 -4.54 -15.39 10.52
C LEU A 101 -3.35 -15.01 9.63
N THR A 102 -2.16 -14.95 10.22
CA THR A 102 -0.92 -14.49 9.56
C THR A 102 -0.05 -15.62 9.01
N LEU A 103 -0.39 -16.90 9.26
CA LEU A 103 0.40 -18.05 8.81
C LEU A 103 0.59 -18.11 7.28
N ASP A 104 -0.45 -17.75 6.52
CA ASP A 104 -0.44 -17.83 5.05
C ASP A 104 -0.09 -16.50 4.36
N SER A 105 0.13 -15.42 5.11
CA SER A 105 0.38 -14.11 4.53
C SER A 105 1.76 -13.58 4.90
N ASN A 106 2.49 -13.09 3.90
CA ASN A 106 3.65 -12.21 4.11
C ASN A 106 3.16 -10.87 4.67
N TYR A 107 2.59 -10.87 5.88
CA TYR A 107 2.03 -9.72 6.59
C TYR A 107 3.15 -8.79 7.04
N ARG A 108 3.81 -8.15 6.06
CA ARG A 108 4.88 -7.16 6.24
C ARG A 108 4.36 -5.73 6.14
N GLY A 109 3.05 -5.56 6.07
CA GLY A 109 2.40 -4.28 5.82
C GLY A 109 1.99 -3.53 7.08
N ALA A 110 1.10 -4.10 7.89
CA ALA A 110 0.57 -3.44 9.07
C ALA A 110 1.46 -3.70 10.29
N GLU A 111 1.61 -2.69 11.14
CA GLU A 111 2.50 -2.74 12.32
C GLU A 111 2.00 -3.71 13.40
N GLY A 112 0.72 -4.06 13.33
CA GLY A 112 0.12 -5.09 14.15
C GLY A 112 -1.40 -5.13 14.05
N ILE A 113 -1.99 -6.13 14.72
CA ILE A 113 -3.43 -6.27 14.94
C ILE A 113 -3.68 -6.18 16.44
N GLY A 114 -4.60 -5.31 16.84
CA GLY A 114 -4.91 -5.04 18.23
C GLY A 114 -6.41 -5.03 18.48
N TRP A 115 -6.76 -5.17 19.76
CA TRP A 115 -8.14 -5.11 20.23
C TRP A 115 -8.28 -4.06 21.32
N ALA A 116 -9.29 -3.20 21.20
CA ALA A 116 -9.63 -2.16 22.15
C ALA A 116 -11.12 -2.27 22.48
N PRO A 117 -11.50 -2.78 23.67
CA PRO A 117 -12.89 -2.86 24.07
C PRO A 117 -13.44 -1.47 24.40
N VAL A 118 -14.75 -1.31 24.29
CA VAL A 118 -15.48 -0.18 24.87
C VAL A 118 -15.52 -0.35 26.39
N VAL A 119 -15.03 0.65 27.11
CA VAL A 119 -14.93 0.65 28.58
C VAL A 119 -15.64 1.88 29.12
N ALA A 120 -16.63 1.69 29.97
CA ALA A 120 -17.25 2.80 30.69
C ALA A 120 -16.29 3.35 31.76
N ALA A 121 -16.35 4.65 32.05
CA ALA A 121 -15.46 5.30 33.01
C ALA A 121 -15.47 4.64 34.40
N ASN A 122 -16.64 4.15 34.84
CA ASN A 122 -16.80 3.43 36.11
C ASN A 122 -16.17 2.01 36.11
N GLN A 123 -15.90 1.44 34.93
CA GLN A 123 -15.27 0.13 34.77
C GLN A 123 -13.75 0.22 34.60
N LEU A 124 -13.18 1.43 34.55
CA LEU A 124 -11.76 1.65 34.26
C LEU A 124 -10.82 0.83 35.15
N ARG A 125 -11.07 0.80 36.46
CA ARG A 125 -10.24 0.02 37.41
C ARG A 125 -10.24 -1.48 37.09
N SER A 126 -11.40 -2.03 36.73
CA SER A 126 -11.50 -3.45 36.35
C SER A 126 -10.77 -3.73 35.04
N PHE A 127 -10.81 -2.79 34.09
CA PHE A 127 -10.06 -2.88 32.85
C PHE A 127 -8.56 -2.85 33.10
N GLU A 128 -8.05 -1.94 33.93
CA GLU A 128 -6.62 -1.86 34.27
C GLU A 128 -6.14 -3.12 34.99
N GLY A 129 -6.98 -3.73 35.84
CA GLY A 129 -6.69 -5.05 36.41
C GLY A 129 -6.49 -6.13 35.33
N ARG A 130 -7.38 -6.20 34.32
CA ARG A 130 -7.20 -7.12 33.18
C ARG A 130 -5.99 -6.77 32.32
N LEU A 131 -5.73 -5.48 32.12
CA LEU A 131 -4.57 -5.00 31.38
C LEU A 131 -3.27 -5.48 32.04
N ASN A 132 -3.24 -5.59 33.37
CA ASN A 132 -2.02 -5.92 34.10
C ASN A 132 -1.94 -7.38 34.57
N ALA A 133 -2.97 -8.20 34.33
CA ALA A 133 -3.08 -9.57 34.83
C ALA A 133 -1.89 -10.51 34.53
N GLU A 134 -1.13 -10.23 33.47
CA GLU A 134 0.04 -11.03 33.05
C GLU A 134 1.31 -10.16 32.84
N ARG A 135 1.33 -8.94 33.38
CA ARG A 135 2.41 -7.97 33.14
C ARG A 135 3.32 -7.82 34.34
N ILE A 136 4.62 -7.70 34.06
CA ILE A 136 5.67 -7.47 35.06
C ILE A 136 5.62 -6.02 35.58
N SER A 137 5.08 -5.09 34.78
CA SER A 137 4.93 -3.67 35.14
C SER A 137 3.55 -3.18 34.78
N ASP A 138 2.89 -2.55 35.75
CA ASP A 138 1.55 -2.02 35.60
C ASP A 138 1.52 -0.88 34.57
N LYS A 139 0.50 -0.94 33.72
CA LYS A 139 0.12 0.11 32.78
C LYS A 139 -1.20 0.71 33.23
N MET A 140 -1.29 2.02 33.09
CA MET A 140 -2.53 2.77 33.25
C MET A 140 -3.10 3.14 31.88
N VAL A 141 -4.41 3.38 31.83
CA VAL A 141 -5.02 3.95 30.63
C VAL A 141 -4.59 5.39 30.44
N ARG A 142 -4.25 5.74 29.20
CA ARG A 142 -3.74 7.07 28.85
C ARG A 142 -4.41 7.63 27.59
N PRO A 143 -4.75 8.93 27.54
CA PRO A 143 -4.73 9.90 28.64
C PRO A 143 -5.68 9.49 29.77
N THR A 144 -5.35 9.89 31.00
CA THR A 144 -6.15 9.60 32.20
C THR A 144 -7.50 10.34 32.15
N LEU A 145 -8.46 9.89 32.97
CA LEU A 145 -9.75 10.58 33.08
C LEU A 145 -9.63 11.96 33.75
N GLN A 146 -8.58 12.20 34.54
CA GLN A 146 -8.28 13.51 35.10
C GLN A 146 -7.79 14.48 34.03
N GLU A 147 -6.92 14.01 33.13
CA GLU A 147 -6.41 14.83 32.01
C GLU A 147 -7.49 15.09 30.96
N GLN A 148 -8.32 14.09 30.67
CA GLN A 148 -9.40 14.18 29.69
C GLN A 148 -10.63 13.42 30.21
N PRO A 149 -11.61 14.12 30.82
CA PRO A 149 -12.85 13.53 31.29
C PRO A 149 -13.70 12.99 30.13
N ARG A 150 -14.09 11.72 30.19
CA ARG A 150 -14.89 10.99 29.19
C ARG A 150 -15.75 9.94 29.88
N GLU A 151 -16.92 9.66 29.32
CA GLU A 151 -17.80 8.58 29.82
C GLU A 151 -17.43 7.21 29.27
N ILE A 152 -16.90 7.19 28.04
CA ILE A 152 -16.52 5.98 27.31
C ILE A 152 -15.07 6.10 26.88
N LEU A 153 -14.30 5.02 27.04
CA LEU A 153 -12.92 4.88 26.60
C LEU A 153 -12.79 3.65 25.71
N THR A 154 -11.81 3.65 24.82
CA THR A 154 -11.40 2.48 24.03
C THR A 154 -9.89 2.22 24.14
N PRO A 155 -9.42 1.86 25.35
CA PRO A 155 -8.01 1.55 25.58
C PRO A 155 -7.60 0.24 24.90
N ILE A 156 -6.43 0.24 24.28
CA ILE A 156 -5.88 -0.97 23.65
C ILE A 156 -5.55 -2.01 24.73
N LEU A 157 -6.23 -3.16 24.69
CA LEU A 157 -6.04 -4.29 25.61
C LEU A 157 -5.02 -5.29 25.08
N TYR A 158 -5.16 -5.67 23.80
CA TYR A 158 -4.30 -6.63 23.12
C TYR A 158 -3.63 -6.01 21.90
N MET A 159 -2.40 -6.45 21.61
CA MET A 159 -1.62 -6.00 20.48
C MET A 159 -0.66 -7.11 20.04
N GLN A 160 -0.65 -7.45 18.76
CA GLN A 160 0.23 -8.46 18.16
C GLN A 160 0.89 -7.91 16.88
N PRO A 161 2.14 -8.29 16.55
CA PRO A 161 3.02 -9.17 17.32
C PRO A 161 3.51 -8.53 18.63
N ASP A 162 3.87 -9.33 19.63
CA ASP A 162 4.38 -8.85 20.92
C ASP A 162 5.81 -8.29 20.83
N THR A 163 5.93 -7.10 20.23
CA THR A 163 7.18 -6.34 20.11
C THR A 163 7.24 -5.23 21.16
N ALA A 164 8.45 -4.79 21.53
CA ALA A 164 8.62 -3.64 22.42
C ALA A 164 7.88 -2.39 21.92
N ARG A 165 7.83 -2.21 20.59
CA ARG A 165 7.08 -1.14 19.91
C ARG A 165 5.57 -1.26 20.15
N ASN A 166 4.99 -2.42 19.88
CA ASN A 166 3.56 -2.68 20.07
C ASN A 166 3.14 -2.60 21.54
N ARG A 167 4.00 -3.04 22.47
CA ARG A 167 3.75 -2.92 23.91
C ARG A 167 3.61 -1.49 24.41
N ARG A 168 4.10 -0.48 23.68
CA ARG A 168 3.89 0.94 24.03
C ARG A 168 2.44 1.37 23.81
N ALA A 169 1.74 0.80 22.84
CA ALA A 169 0.35 1.17 22.53
C ALA A 169 -0.66 0.67 23.56
N LEU A 170 -0.33 -0.38 24.31
CA LEU A 170 -1.21 -0.94 25.34
C LEU A 170 -1.62 0.12 26.36
N GLY A 171 -2.91 0.17 26.69
CA GLY A 171 -3.52 1.16 27.56
C GLY A 171 -3.77 2.54 26.90
N TYR A 172 -3.30 2.78 25.68
CA TYR A 172 -3.66 4.02 24.98
C TYR A 172 -5.13 3.99 24.58
N ASP A 173 -5.89 4.98 25.02
CA ASP A 173 -7.27 5.21 24.61
C ASP A 173 -7.31 5.76 23.19
N MET A 174 -7.68 4.91 22.24
CA MET A 174 -7.83 5.27 20.83
C MET A 174 -8.90 6.34 20.61
N TYR A 175 -9.92 6.37 21.47
CA TYR A 175 -11.03 7.32 21.39
C TYR A 175 -10.60 8.74 21.77
N SER A 176 -9.51 8.89 22.52
CA SER A 176 -8.97 10.20 22.92
C SER A 176 -8.63 11.09 21.72
N GLN A 177 -8.18 10.49 20.61
CA GLN A 177 -7.69 11.22 19.45
C GLN A 177 -8.82 11.45 18.41
N PRO A 178 -9.09 12.70 17.97
CA PRO A 178 -10.25 13.00 17.12
C PRO A 178 -10.32 12.25 15.79
N VAL A 179 -9.18 12.05 15.11
CA VAL A 179 -9.12 11.39 13.80
C VAL A 179 -9.43 9.89 13.92
N ARG A 180 -8.87 9.22 14.94
CA ARG A 180 -9.22 7.84 15.29
C ARG A 180 -10.68 7.73 15.71
N ARG A 181 -11.16 8.62 16.58
CA ARG A 181 -12.55 8.65 17.06
C ARG A 181 -13.54 8.70 15.89
N THR A 182 -13.36 9.63 14.97
CA THR A 182 -14.22 9.77 13.79
C THR A 182 -14.26 8.47 12.96
N ALA A 183 -13.12 7.80 12.78
CA ALA A 183 -13.05 6.53 12.07
C ALA A 183 -13.75 5.39 12.83
N MET A 184 -13.64 5.39 14.16
CA MET A 184 -14.31 4.41 15.03
C MET A 184 -15.83 4.61 15.03
N ASP A 185 -16.30 5.86 15.10
CA ASP A 185 -17.72 6.20 15.02
C ASP A 185 -18.31 5.76 13.68
N LEU A 186 -17.61 6.02 12.58
CA LEU A 186 -18.00 5.55 11.24
C LEU A 186 -17.96 4.03 11.11
N ALA A 187 -16.97 3.36 11.72
CA ALA A 187 -16.89 1.90 11.70
C ALA A 187 -18.07 1.28 12.45
N ALA A 188 -18.42 1.82 13.61
CA ALA A 188 -19.55 1.39 14.42
C ALA A 188 -20.91 1.68 13.75
N ALA A 189 -21.06 2.84 13.11
CA ALA A 189 -22.31 3.20 12.44
C ALA A 189 -22.58 2.39 11.16
N ASN A 190 -21.53 1.87 10.50
CA ASN A 190 -21.64 1.19 9.20
C ASN A 190 -21.33 -0.30 9.25
N ASP A 191 -21.02 -0.87 10.43
CA ASP A 191 -20.62 -2.26 10.63
C ASP A 191 -19.57 -2.76 9.62
N ARG A 192 -18.58 -1.91 9.31
CA ARG A 192 -17.53 -2.22 8.33
C ARG A 192 -16.16 -1.66 8.72
N PRO A 193 -15.07 -2.35 8.33
CA PRO A 193 -13.72 -1.81 8.48
C PRO A 193 -13.61 -0.42 7.84
N THR A 194 -13.15 0.56 8.63
CA THR A 194 -13.03 1.95 8.19
C THR A 194 -11.63 2.44 8.48
N ALA A 195 -10.96 2.99 7.47
CA ALA A 195 -9.65 3.60 7.63
C ALA A 195 -9.82 5.01 8.22
N SER A 196 -8.92 5.40 9.12
CA SER A 196 -8.80 6.78 9.54
C SER A 196 -8.11 7.62 8.46
N GLY A 197 -8.12 8.94 8.64
CA GLY A 197 -7.11 9.79 8.00
C GLY A 197 -5.69 9.46 8.51
N PRO A 198 -4.66 10.14 7.98
CA PRO A 198 -3.29 9.99 8.45
C PRO A 198 -3.18 10.28 9.94
N VAL A 199 -2.49 9.40 10.68
CA VAL A 199 -2.25 9.55 12.12
C VAL A 199 -0.81 9.15 12.45
N VAL A 200 -0.21 9.83 13.43
CA VAL A 200 1.04 9.38 14.03
C VAL A 200 0.73 8.21 14.97
N LEU A 201 1.55 7.17 14.90
CA LEU A 201 1.36 6.01 15.75
C LEU A 201 2.02 6.27 17.09
N VAL A 202 1.26 6.07 18.16
CA VAL A 202 1.74 6.29 19.54
C VAL A 202 2.93 5.39 19.88
N GLN A 203 3.14 4.34 19.11
CA GLN A 203 4.26 3.42 19.20
C GLN A 203 5.58 4.03 18.69
N GLU A 204 5.54 5.08 17.88
CA GLU A 204 6.69 5.76 17.26
C GLU A 204 7.44 6.66 18.25
N GLY A 205 6.90 6.87 19.46
CA GLY A 205 7.60 7.51 20.57
C GLY A 205 7.73 9.03 20.49
N GLY A 206 7.09 9.69 19.52
CA GLY A 206 7.06 11.14 19.41
C GLY A 206 5.77 11.62 18.75
N GLY A 207 4.99 12.41 19.50
CA GLY A 207 3.69 12.98 19.13
C GLY A 207 2.88 13.27 20.38
#